data_AF-A0A1J4S776-F1
#
_entry.id   AF-A0A1J4S776-F1
#
_cell.length_a   1.000
_cell.length_b   1.000
_cell.length_c   1.000
_cell.angle_alpha   90.00
_cell.angle_beta   90.00
_cell.angle_gamma   90.00
#
_symmetry.space_group_name_H-M   'P 1'
#
loop_
_entity.id
_entity.type
_entity.pdbx_description
1 polymer ?
#
loop_
_entity_poly.entity_id
_entity_poly.type
_entity_poly.pdbx_seq_one_letter_code
_entity_poly.pdbx_strand_id
1 'polypeptide(L)'
;MTRAFLNGFLIGLLIFLLANLLAAHLLSDCGLPAVFGRSGCADDISRAGFPLVFYEEGGFAYRQIFNLPYLLLDIFGGLDFAVMSGFIGRWYEKRKNSSE
;
A
#
# COMPACT_ATOMS: atom_id res chain seq x y z
N MET A 1 -20.64 14.97 4.73
CA MET A 1 -19.31 14.90 4.08
C MET A 1 -19.34 15.69 2.79
N THR A 2 -18.39 16.60 2.56
CA THR A 2 -18.24 17.27 1.25
C THR A 2 -17.69 16.28 0.22
N ARG A 3 -18.20 16.32 -1.01
CA ARG A 3 -17.75 15.45 -2.11
C ARG A 3 -16.23 15.56 -2.35
N ALA A 4 -15.65 16.75 -2.16
CA ALA A 4 -14.20 16.95 -2.29
C ALA A 4 -13.37 16.18 -1.26
N PHE A 5 -13.85 16.02 -0.02
CA PHE A 5 -13.17 15.19 0.98
C PHE A 5 -13.17 13.73 0.54
N LEU A 6 -14.34 13.21 0.15
CA LEU A 6 -14.46 11.82 -0.27
C LEU A 6 -13.60 11.53 -1.50
N ASN A 7 -13.61 12.43 -2.49
CA ASN A 7 -12.77 12.28 -3.68
C ASN A 7 -11.28 12.28 -3.32
N GLY A 8 -10.83 13.24 -2.48
CA GLY A 8 -9.44 13.28 -2.03
C GLY A 8 -9.04 12.03 -1.23
N PHE A 9 -9.94 11.52 -0.39
CA PHE A 9 -9.73 10.29 0.39
C PHE A 9 -9.57 9.07 -0.51
N LEU A 10 -10.51 8.87 -1.45
CA LEU A 10 -10.48 7.75 -2.38
C LEU A 10 -9.25 7.79 -3.30
N ILE A 11 -8.86 8.97 -3.77
CA ILE A 11 -7.65 9.16 -4.58
C ILE A 11 -6.40 8.82 -3.75
N GLY A 12 -6.31 9.34 -2.52
CA GLY A 12 -5.19 9.05 -1.61
C GLY A 12 -5.06 7.55 -1.32
N LEU A 13 -6.18 6.90 -1.01
CA LEU A 13 -6.22 5.46 -0.77
C LEU A 13 -5.78 4.67 -2.01
N LEU A 14 -6.26 5.04 -3.21
CA LEU A 14 -5.90 4.38 -4.46
C LEU A 14 -4.40 4.53 -4.74
N ILE A 15 -3.83 5.72 -4.56
CA ILE A 15 -2.40 5.97 -4.73
C ILE A 15 -1.59 5.10 -3.76
N PHE A 16 -2.00 5.05 -2.49
CA PHE A 16 -1.33 4.23 -1.48
C PHE A 16 -1.35 2.74 -1.85
N LEU A 17 -2.49 2.21 -2.29
CA LEU A 17 -2.62 0.82 -2.75
C LEU A 17 -1.75 0.54 -3.98
N LEU A 18 -1.70 1.45 -4.96
CA LEU A 18 -0.86 1.31 -6.14
C LEU A 18 0.63 1.37 -5.81
N ALA A 19 1.03 2.25 -4.89
CA ALA A 19 2.41 2.32 -4.40
C ALA A 19 2.82 1.02 -3.72
N ASN A 20 1.94 0.44 -2.89
CA ASN A 20 2.18 -0.87 -2.27
C ASN A 20 2.29 -1.98 -3.29
N LEU A 21 1.42 -1.98 -4.30
CA LEU A 21 1.45 -2.98 -5.37
C LEU A 21 2.73 -2.88 -6.22
N LEU A 22 3.18 -1.66 -6.51
CA LEU A 22 4.43 -1.40 -7.22
C LEU A 22 5.65 -1.80 -6.38
N ALA A 23 5.65 -1.47 -5.08
CA ALA A 23 6.72 -1.89 -4.17
C ALA A 23 6.80 -3.42 -4.09
N ALA A 24 5.67 -4.12 -3.99
CA ALA A 24 5.60 -5.57 -4.04
C ALA A 24 6.09 -6.14 -5.38
N HIS A 25 5.83 -5.47 -6.50
CA HIS A 25 6.38 -5.86 -7.79
C HIS A 25 7.91 -5.73 -7.86
N LEU A 26 8.46 -4.63 -7.35
CA LEU A 26 9.90 -4.33 -7.45
C LEU A 26 10.75 -5.13 -6.46
N LEU A 27 10.18 -5.49 -5.31
CA LEU A 27 10.91 -6.19 -4.24
C LEU A 27 10.80 -7.72 -4.34
N SER A 28 9.80 -8.24 -5.06
CA SER A 28 9.63 -9.67 -5.30
C SER A 28 10.57 -10.15 -6.41
N ASP A 29 11.33 -11.22 -6.15
CA ASP A 29 12.28 -11.79 -7.11
C ASP A 29 11.60 -12.24 -8.42
N CYS A 30 10.30 -12.54 -8.38
CA CYS A 30 9.48 -12.92 -9.54
C CYS A 30 8.30 -11.97 -9.75
N GLY A 31 8.38 -10.76 -9.20
CA GLY A 31 7.42 -9.68 -9.36
C GLY A 31 6.03 -9.98 -8.80
N LEU A 32 5.02 -9.30 -9.37
CA LEU A 32 3.61 -9.46 -9.01
C LEU A 32 3.10 -10.91 -9.09
N PRO A 33 3.50 -11.73 -10.09
CA PRO A 33 3.09 -13.14 -10.17
C PRO A 33 3.47 -13.95 -8.93
N ALA A 34 4.63 -13.71 -8.31
CA ALA A 34 5.02 -14.35 -7.05
C ALA A 34 4.09 -13.95 -5.89
N VAL A 35 3.64 -12.69 -5.85
CA VAL A 35 2.67 -12.21 -4.85
C VAL A 35 1.32 -12.94 -4.96
N PHE A 36 0.95 -13.36 -6.18
CA PHE A 36 -0.27 -14.14 -6.44
C PHE A 36 -0.06 -15.65 -6.46
N GLY A 37 1.09 -16.15 -5.99
CA GLY A 37 1.40 -17.59 -5.95
C GLY A 37 1.53 -18.24 -7.33
N ARG A 38 1.93 -17.47 -8.35
CA ARG A 38 2.10 -17.92 -9.74
C ARG A 38 3.53 -17.66 -10.24
N SER A 39 4.55 -18.13 -9.50
CA SER A 39 5.95 -18.15 -9.95
C SER A 39 6.52 -19.56 -9.97
N GLY A 40 7.36 -19.84 -10.98
CA GLY A 40 8.18 -21.05 -11.10
C GLY A 40 9.66 -20.70 -10.95
N CYS A 41 10.00 -19.97 -9.89
CA CYS A 41 11.37 -19.57 -9.60
C CYS A 41 12.01 -20.54 -8.59
N ALA A 42 13.31 -20.79 -8.74
CA ALA A 42 14.03 -21.84 -7.99
C ALA A 42 14.20 -21.55 -6.48
N ASP A 43 14.00 -20.30 -6.07
CA ASP A 43 13.91 -19.85 -4.68
C ASP A 43 12.71 -18.89 -4.65
N ASP A 44 11.55 -19.35 -4.17
CA ASP A 44 10.29 -18.60 -4.08
C ASP A 44 10.35 -17.62 -2.89
N ILE A 45 11.37 -16.75 -2.90
CA ILE A 45 11.57 -15.74 -1.88
C ILE A 45 10.62 -14.57 -2.20
N SER A 46 9.38 -14.67 -1.71
CA SER A 46 8.41 -13.58 -1.84
C SER A 46 8.71 -12.47 -0.83
N ARG A 47 9.38 -11.40 -1.27
CA ARG A 47 9.56 -10.18 -0.48
C ARG A 47 8.48 -9.17 -0.86
N ALA A 48 7.40 -9.13 -0.09
CA ALA A 48 6.39 -8.08 -0.23
C ALA A 48 6.61 -7.01 0.85
N GLY A 49 6.80 -5.74 0.45
CA GLY A 49 6.96 -4.66 1.40
C GLY A 49 6.70 -3.24 0.85
N PHE A 50 5.60 -2.62 1.30
CA PHE A 50 5.50 -1.29 1.92
C PHE A 50 4.10 -1.16 2.56
N PRO A 51 3.93 -0.55 3.75
CA PRO A 51 4.95 -0.13 4.72
C PRO A 51 5.33 -1.20 5.76
N LEU A 52 5.82 -2.35 5.26
CA LEU A 52 6.69 -3.37 5.91
C LEU A 52 5.93 -4.38 6.80
N VAL A 53 5.93 -5.71 6.62
CA VAL A 53 6.97 -6.67 6.18
C VAL A 53 6.34 -8.03 5.79
N PHE A 54 6.81 -8.65 4.70
CA PHE A 54 7.17 -10.08 4.71
C PHE A 54 8.71 -10.20 4.67
N TYR A 55 9.25 -11.00 5.59
CA TYR A 55 10.67 -11.38 5.65
C TYR A 55 10.70 -12.89 5.53
N GLU A 56 11.34 -13.42 4.49
CA GLU A 56 11.63 -14.84 4.41
C GLU A 56 13.08 -15.03 3.96
N GLU A 57 13.82 -15.81 4.76
CA GLU A 57 15.18 -16.25 4.51
C GLU A 57 15.14 -17.37 3.45
N GLY A 58 15.98 -17.25 2.43
CA GLY A 58 16.10 -18.26 1.37
C GLY A 58 16.60 -19.62 1.89
N GLY A 59 16.32 -20.67 1.11
CA GLY A 59 16.79 -22.04 1.35
C GLY A 59 15.84 -22.91 2.17
N PHE A 60 14.85 -23.52 1.52
CA PHE A 60 14.05 -24.67 2.01
C PHE A 60 13.25 -24.52 3.32
N ALA A 61 13.22 -23.36 3.97
CA ALA A 61 12.48 -23.13 5.22
C ALA A 61 11.40 -22.06 5.05
N TYR A 62 10.26 -22.44 4.46
CA TYR A 62 9.07 -21.59 4.48
C TYR A 62 8.53 -21.45 5.90
N ARG A 63 8.69 -20.27 6.50
CA ARG A 63 7.94 -19.87 7.69
C ARG A 63 7.38 -18.48 7.43
N GLN A 64 6.14 -18.46 6.94
CA GLN A 64 5.30 -17.27 6.96
C GLN A 64 4.95 -16.93 8.41
N ILE A 65 5.77 -16.11 9.06
CA ILE A 65 5.43 -15.54 10.37
C ILE A 65 4.52 -14.35 10.10
N PHE A 66 3.22 -14.60 10.09
CA PHE A 66 2.22 -13.53 10.06
C PHE A 66 2.44 -12.59 11.26
N ASN A 67 2.84 -11.35 10.98
CA ASN A 67 3.16 -10.39 12.01
C ASN A 67 2.06 -9.31 12.07
N LEU A 68 1.08 -9.57 12.93
CA LEU A 68 -0.11 -8.73 13.12
C LEU A 68 0.23 -7.23 13.39
N PRO A 69 1.21 -6.87 14.25
CA PRO A 69 1.64 -5.48 14.42
C PRO A 69 1.98 -4.75 13.12
N TYR A 70 2.70 -5.41 12.22
CA TYR A 70 3.10 -4.81 10.94
C TYR A 70 1.90 -4.64 10.00
N LEU A 71 1.00 -5.62 9.95
CA LEU A 71 -0.26 -5.47 9.20
C LEU A 71 -1.09 -4.28 9.71
N LEU A 72 -1.15 -4.09 11.03
CA LEU A 72 -1.85 -2.95 11.61
C LEU A 72 -1.19 -1.62 11.22
N LEU A 73 0.14 -1.53 11.24
CA LEU A 73 0.87 -0.35 10.79
C LEU A 73 0.61 -0.03 9.32
N ASP A 74 0.55 -1.05 8.44
CA ASP A 74 0.20 -0.89 7.03
C ASP A 74 -1.20 -0.29 6.85
N ILE A 75 -2.17 -0.85 7.57
CA ILE A 75 -3.56 -0.39 7.52
C ILE A 75 -3.67 1.04 8.05
N PHE A 76 -3.07 1.33 9.21
CA PHE A 76 -3.12 2.67 9.79
C PHE A 76 -2.39 3.70 8.92
N GLY A 77 -1.21 3.37 8.38
CA GLY A 77 -0.47 4.26 7.48
C GLY A 77 -1.26 4.59 6.21
N GLY A 78 -1.93 3.59 5.62
CA GLY A 78 -2.78 3.81 4.45
C GLY A 78 -4.02 4.65 4.75
N LEU A 79 -4.66 4.41 5.90
CA LEU A 79 -5.81 5.20 6.35
C LEU A 79 -5.42 6.64 6.66
N ASP A 80 -4.30 6.86 7.37
CA ASP A 80 -3.81 8.19 7.69
C ASP A 80 -3.49 8.99 6.42
N PHE A 81 -2.81 8.36 5.45
CA PHE A 81 -2.52 8.98 4.15
C PHE A 81 -3.79 9.33 3.38
N ALA A 82 -4.78 8.44 3.35
CA ALA A 82 -6.07 8.69 2.71
C ALA A 82 -6.83 9.82 3.40
N VAL A 83 -6.87 9.85 4.74
CA VAL A 83 -7.52 10.91 5.51
C VAL A 83 -6.86 12.26 5.24
N MET A 84 -5.52 12.33 5.26
CA MET A 84 -4.78 13.55 4.92
C MET A 84 -5.12 14.03 3.50
N SER A 85 -5.16 13.11 2.53
CA SER A 85 -5.52 13.43 1.14
C SER A 85 -6.96 13.96 1.02
N GLY A 86 -7.90 13.42 1.79
CA GLY A 86 -9.27 13.94 1.88
C GLY A 86 -9.32 15.36 2.42
N PHE A 87 -8.57 15.66 3.49
CA PHE A 87 -8.49 17.03 4.02
C PHE A 87 -7.86 18.01 3.03
N ILE A 88 -6.82 17.58 2.32
CA ILE A 88 -6.20 18.37 1.24
C ILE A 88 -7.23 18.67 0.14
N GLY A 89 -7.97 17.67 -0.33
CA GLY A 89 -9.03 17.85 -1.35
C GLY A 89 -10.09 18.86 -0.92
N ARG A 90 -10.54 18.79 0.34
CA ARG A 90 -11.47 19.77 0.92
C ARG A 90 -10.86 21.17 1.02
N TRP A 91 -9.57 21.28 1.36
CA TRP A 91 -8.87 22.57 1.45
C TRP A 91 -8.76 23.25 0.08
N TYR A 92 -8.44 22.48 -0.98
CA TYR A 92 -8.39 22.99 -2.35
C TYR A 92 -9.75 23.49 -2.84
N GLU A 93 -10.84 22.76 -2.59
CA GLU A 93 -12.20 23.19 -2.93
C GLU A 93 -12.55 24.52 -2.26
N LYS A 94 -12.24 24.66 -0.96
CA LYS A 94 -12.48 25.90 -0.21
C LYS A 94 -11.71 27.09 -0.80
N ARG A 95 -10.44 26.88 -1.20
CA ARG A 95 -9.59 27.92 -1.81
C ARG A 95 -10.11 28.38 -3.16
N LYS A 96 -10.57 27.45 -3.99
CA LYS A 96 -11.15 27.75 -5.31
C LYS A 96 -12.39 28.65 -5.17
N ASN A 97 -13.32 28.28 -4.29
CA ASN A 97 -14.57 29.03 -4.11
C ASN A 97 -14.40 30.39 -3.40
N SER A 98 -13.23 30.70 -2.85
CA SER A 98 -12.91 32.04 -2.29
C SER A 98 -12.18 32.94 -3.28
N SER A 99 -11.83 32.43 -4.46
CA SER A 99 -11.14 33.18 -5.52
C SER A 99 -12.09 33.55 -6.69
N GLU A 100 -13.35 33.13 -6.61
CA GLU A 100 -14.49 33.54 -7.46
C GLU A 100 -15.35 34.55 -6.68
#